data_AF-A0A1F3JR10-F1
#
_entry.id   AF-A0A1F3JR10-F1
#
_cell.length_a   1.000
_cell.length_b   1.000
_cell.length_c   1.000
_cell.angle_alpha   90.00
_cell.angle_beta   90.00
_cell.angle_gamma   90.00
#
_symmetry.space_group_name_H-M   'P 1'
#
loop_
_entity.id
_entity.type
_entity.pdbx_description
1 polymer ?
#
loop_
_entity_poly.entity_id
_entity_poly.type
_entity_poly.pdbx_seq_one_letter_code
_entity_poly.pdbx_strand_id
1 'polypeptide(L)'
;MKEKYICPKCRNSVNIGNRIILTGKTRTGLRGMIMIEGELGNYNSSFSDDFTIIEGNRVKFICPICHSSLSSWKRKNLAHLIMVENEDTEAHIYFSQIYGEKCAYKVIGKELIGSFGEHKDLYKPDWLVENL
;
A
#
# COMPACT_ATOMS: atom_id res chain seq x y z
N MET A 1 -6.36 1.66 -20.35
CA MET A 1 -6.79 2.76 -19.46
C MET A 1 -5.75 2.90 -18.34
N LYS A 2 -5.51 4.07 -17.75
CA LYS A 2 -4.53 4.19 -16.63
C LYS A 2 -5.14 3.67 -15.34
N GLU A 3 -4.44 2.77 -14.65
CA GLU A 3 -4.83 2.23 -13.34
C GLU A 3 -4.99 3.36 -12.31
N LYS A 4 -6.05 3.28 -11.49
CA LYS A 4 -6.26 4.21 -10.38
C LYS A 4 -6.02 3.50 -9.07
N TYR A 5 -5.21 4.10 -8.21
CA TYR A 5 -5.04 3.71 -6.82
C TYR A 5 -5.83 4.66 -5.95
N ILE A 6 -6.74 4.11 -5.15
CA ILE A 6 -7.77 4.82 -4.42
C ILE A 6 -7.59 4.59 -2.92
N CYS A 7 -7.73 5.67 -2.15
CA CYS A 7 -7.83 5.56 -0.71
C CYS A 7 -9.15 4.88 -0.30
N PRO A 8 -9.12 3.81 0.52
CA PRO A 8 -10.33 3.11 0.96
C PRO A 8 -11.21 3.96 1.91
N LYS A 9 -10.74 5.12 2.38
CA LYS A 9 -11.45 5.99 3.33
C LYS A 9 -12.18 7.15 2.65
N CYS A 10 -11.52 7.87 1.74
CA CYS A 10 -12.11 9.02 1.05
C CYS A 10 -12.42 8.77 -0.42
N ARG A 11 -12.10 7.59 -0.96
CA ARG A 11 -12.37 7.18 -2.35
C ARG A 11 -11.73 8.06 -3.44
N ASN A 12 -10.84 8.98 -3.06
CA ASN A 12 -10.03 9.76 -3.99
C ASN A 12 -8.80 8.97 -4.48
N SER A 13 -8.40 9.22 -5.72
CA SER A 13 -7.15 8.72 -6.27
C SER A 13 -5.95 9.32 -5.52
N VAL A 14 -4.95 8.48 -5.28
CA VAL A 14 -3.68 8.84 -4.63
C VAL A 14 -2.48 8.67 -5.57
N ASN A 15 -2.72 8.39 -6.86
CA ASN A 15 -1.67 8.26 -7.88
C ASN A 15 -1.76 9.34 -8.95
N ILE A 16 -0.60 9.68 -9.52
CA ILE A 16 -0.44 10.48 -10.73
C ILE A 16 0.30 9.64 -11.76
N GLY A 17 -0.36 9.28 -12.86
CA GLY A 17 0.16 8.25 -13.76
C GLY A 17 0.28 6.90 -13.02
N ASN A 18 1.41 6.21 -13.16
CA ASN A 18 1.66 4.95 -12.45
C ASN A 18 2.29 5.12 -11.07
N ARG A 19 2.41 6.35 -10.55
CA ARG A 19 3.12 6.61 -9.29
C ARG A 19 2.15 6.96 -8.19
N ILE A 20 2.18 6.18 -7.11
CA ILE A 20 1.33 6.37 -5.93
C ILE A 20 2.05 7.33 -4.98
N ILE A 21 1.37 8.40 -4.57
CA ILE A 21 1.89 9.43 -3.67
C ILE A 21 1.20 9.33 -2.32
N LEU A 22 1.98 9.15 -1.26
CA LEU A 22 1.50 8.93 0.10
C LEU A 22 2.24 9.85 1.08
N THR A 23 1.64 10.08 2.25
CA THR A 23 2.37 10.62 3.40
C THR A 23 2.88 9.46 4.25
N GLY A 24 4.19 9.46 4.52
CA GLY A 24 4.83 8.59 5.49
C GLY A 24 4.84 9.20 6.88
N LYS A 25 4.74 8.37 7.92
CA LYS A 25 5.00 8.76 9.30
C LYS A 25 5.77 7.67 10.04
N THR A 26 6.95 7.99 10.55
CA THR A 26 7.76 7.07 11.37
C THR A 26 7.21 6.98 12.81
N ARG A 27 7.76 6.05 13.60
CA ARG A 27 7.45 5.93 15.03
C ARG A 27 7.83 7.18 15.84
N THR A 28 8.92 7.87 15.47
CA THR A 28 9.35 9.11 16.13
C THR A 28 8.47 10.30 15.79
N GLY A 29 7.56 10.15 14.81
CA GLY A 29 6.64 11.19 14.39
C GLY A 29 7.12 12.00 13.18
N LEU A 30 8.34 11.75 12.69
CA LEU A 30 8.86 12.32 11.43
C LEU A 30 7.89 11.97 10.30
N ARG A 31 7.59 12.96 9.45
CA ARG A 31 6.70 12.82 8.30
C ARG A 31 7.42 13.22 7.02
N GLY A 32 6.99 12.63 5.92
CA GLY A 32 7.51 12.97 4.60
C GLY A 32 6.60 12.49 3.50
N MET A 33 6.91 12.92 2.27
CA MET A 33 6.27 12.41 1.08
C MET A 33 6.95 11.12 0.63
N ILE A 34 6.14 10.16 0.21
CA ILE A 34 6.61 8.89 -0.34
C ILE A 34 5.96 8.73 -1.70
N MET A 35 6.78 8.38 -2.68
CA MET A 35 6.35 7.97 -4.00
C MET A 35 6.75 6.51 -4.20
N ILE A 36 5.81 5.67 -4.60
CA ILE A 36 6.06 4.26 -4.95
C ILE A 36 5.52 3.98 -6.35
N GLU A 37 6.15 3.03 -7.05
CA GLU A 37 5.64 2.55 -8.32
C GLU A 37 4.36 1.73 -8.12
N GLY A 38 3.39 1.92 -9.01
CA GLY A 38 2.10 1.23 -8.98
C GLY A 38 2.16 -0.18 -9.57
N GLU A 39 3.19 -0.50 -10.36
CA GLU A 39 3.36 -1.86 -10.89
C GLU A 39 3.62 -2.87 -9.77
N LEU A 40 2.72 -3.85 -9.60
CA LEU A 40 2.84 -4.86 -8.55
C LEU A 40 4.10 -5.70 -8.75
N GLY A 41 4.95 -5.78 -7.72
CA GLY A 41 6.27 -6.41 -7.79
C GLY A 41 7.41 -5.43 -8.06
N ASN A 42 7.11 -4.18 -8.41
CA ASN A 42 8.08 -3.10 -8.47
C ASN A 42 8.13 -2.36 -7.13
N TYR A 43 9.26 -2.47 -6.43
CA TYR A 43 9.44 -1.90 -5.09
C TYR A 43 10.32 -0.64 -5.09
N ASN A 44 10.54 -0.04 -6.26
CA ASN A 44 11.22 1.23 -6.34
C ASN A 44 10.37 2.30 -5.66
N SER A 45 11.04 3.09 -4.83
CA SER A 45 10.41 4.16 -4.06
C SER A 45 11.35 5.36 -3.94
N SER A 46 10.76 6.54 -3.83
CA SER A 46 11.47 7.77 -3.54
C SER A 46 10.78 8.52 -2.41
N PHE A 47 11.56 9.35 -1.72
CA PHE A 47 11.15 10.05 -0.51
C PHE A 47 11.50 11.52 -0.64
N SER A 48 10.78 12.40 0.05
CA SER A 48 11.24 13.79 0.25
C SER A 48 12.57 13.81 1.00
N ASP A 49 13.47 14.73 0.66
CA ASP A 49 14.86 14.77 1.16
C ASP A 49 14.99 14.70 2.69
N ASP A 50 14.08 15.36 3.42
CA ASP A 50 14.09 15.39 4.89
C ASP A 50 13.51 14.13 5.55
N PHE A 51 13.06 13.15 4.77
CA PHE A 51 12.39 11.95 5.27
C PHE A 51 13.34 10.75 5.35
N THR A 52 14.09 10.69 6.44
CA THR A 52 15.00 9.58 6.71
C THR A 52 14.27 8.39 7.32
N ILE A 53 14.48 7.20 6.74
CA ILE A 53 13.91 5.93 7.17
C ILE A 53 15.04 4.91 7.31
N ILE A 54 14.99 4.11 8.37
CA ILE A 54 15.93 3.02 8.59
C ILE A 54 15.28 1.72 8.11
N GLU A 55 16.03 0.87 7.42
CA GLU A 55 15.55 -0.45 7.00
C GLU A 55 15.02 -1.27 8.20
N GLY A 56 13.98 -2.07 7.96
CA GLY A 56 13.26 -2.82 8.99
C GLY A 56 12.34 -1.97 9.88
N ASN A 57 12.36 -0.63 9.77
CA ASN A 57 11.44 0.20 10.54
C ASN A 57 10.08 0.30 9.85
N ARG A 58 9.02 0.34 10.67
CA ARG A 58 7.67 0.56 10.18
C ARG A 58 7.43 2.04 9.86
N VAL A 59 6.92 2.28 8.66
CA VAL A 59 6.45 3.57 8.18
C VAL A 59 4.94 3.50 8.02
N LYS A 60 4.22 4.31 8.80
CA LYS A 60 2.76 4.38 8.68
C LYS A 60 2.40 5.17 7.44
N PHE A 61 1.70 4.54 6.49
CA PHE A 61 1.16 5.24 5.34
C PHE A 61 -0.15 5.95 5.66
N ILE A 62 -0.28 7.16 5.14
CA ILE A 62 -1.39 8.08 5.37
C ILE A 62 -1.81 8.63 4.00
N CYS A 63 -3.13 8.72 3.78
CA CYS A 63 -3.67 9.33 2.58
C CYS A 63 -3.32 10.83 2.55
N PRO A 64 -2.74 11.37 1.45
CA PRO A 64 -2.39 12.78 1.37
C PRO A 64 -3.63 13.70 1.27
N ILE A 65 -4.78 13.15 0.86
CA ILE A 65 -6.02 13.93 0.63
C ILE A 65 -6.84 14.06 1.92
N CYS A 66 -7.12 12.94 2.60
CA CYS A 66 -8.01 12.94 3.78
C CYS A 66 -7.28 12.70 5.10
N HIS A 67 -5.96 12.54 5.08
CA HIS A 67 -5.11 12.29 6.25
C HIS A 67 -5.47 11.05 7.08
N SER A 68 -6.35 10.19 6.57
CA SER A 68 -6.68 8.92 7.21
C SER A 68 -5.51 7.94 7.05
N SER A 69 -5.32 7.11 8.07
CA SER A 69 -4.36 6.01 7.99
C SER A 69 -4.77 5.01 6.93
N LEU A 70 -3.79 4.57 6.15
CA LEU A 70 -3.93 3.49 5.19
C LEU A 70 -3.48 2.14 5.78
N SER A 71 -3.15 2.07 7.06
CA SER A 71 -2.80 0.79 7.69
C SER A 71 -3.99 -0.16 7.63
N SER A 72 -3.74 -1.40 7.24
CA SER A 72 -4.71 -2.48 7.31
C SER A 72 -5.10 -2.72 8.77
N TRP A 73 -6.41 -2.79 9.00
CA TRP A 73 -6.98 -3.07 10.31
C TRP A 73 -6.65 -4.48 10.79
N LYS A 74 -6.55 -5.44 9.86
CA LYS A 74 -6.27 -6.87 10.15
C LYS A 74 -4.79 -7.12 10.47
N ARG A 75 -3.87 -6.46 9.74
CA ARG A 75 -2.42 -6.64 9.89
C ARG A 75 -1.74 -5.29 9.95
N LYS A 76 -1.28 -4.89 11.13
CA LYS A 76 -0.66 -3.59 11.37
C LYS A 76 0.56 -3.33 10.47
N ASN A 77 1.26 -4.37 9.99
CA ASN A 77 2.41 -4.21 9.10
C ASN A 77 2.03 -4.02 7.63
N LEU A 78 0.75 -4.17 7.24
CA LEU A 78 0.32 -3.95 5.87
C LEU A 78 -0.45 -2.63 5.76
N ALA A 79 -0.28 -1.92 4.65
CA ALA A 79 -1.18 -0.87 4.21
C ALA A 79 -2.20 -1.43 3.22
N HIS A 80 -3.24 -0.64 2.94
CA HIS A 80 -4.36 -1.01 2.07
C HIS A 80 -4.72 0.15 1.14
N LEU A 81 -4.76 -0.15 -0.16
CA LEU A 81 -5.31 0.69 -1.22
C LEU A 81 -6.31 -0.12 -2.05
N ILE A 82 -7.14 0.58 -2.82
CA ILE A 82 -8.03 -0.03 -3.81
C ILE A 82 -7.48 0.31 -5.19
N MET A 83 -7.22 -0.69 -6.01
CA MET A 83 -6.84 -0.52 -7.40
C MET A 83 -8.08 -0.71 -8.29
N VAL A 84 -8.28 0.19 -9.23
CA VAL A 84 -9.38 0.13 -10.21
C VAL A 84 -8.80 -0.03 -11.61
N GLU A 85 -9.17 -1.12 -12.27
CA GLU A 85 -8.76 -1.49 -13.63
C GLU A 85 -9.95 -1.42 -14.61
N ASN A 86 -9.66 -1.13 -15.89
CA ASN A 86 -10.45 -1.20 -17.14
C ASN A 86 -12.00 -1.19 -17.12
N GLU A 87 -12.66 -1.97 -16.28
CA GLU A 87 -14.12 -2.17 -16.19
C GLU A 87 -14.69 -1.82 -14.79
N ASP A 88 -14.07 -0.87 -14.08
CA ASP A 88 -14.38 -0.54 -12.68
C ASP A 88 -14.25 -1.74 -11.71
N THR A 89 -13.48 -2.75 -12.10
CA THR A 89 -13.17 -3.87 -11.21
C THR A 89 -12.23 -3.38 -10.10
N GLU A 90 -12.71 -3.48 -8.86
CA GLU A 90 -11.95 -3.11 -7.67
C GLU A 90 -11.16 -4.29 -7.13
N ALA A 91 -9.84 -4.13 -7.09
CA ALA A 91 -8.95 -5.01 -6.36
C ALA A 91 -8.45 -4.33 -5.08
N HIS A 92 -8.45 -5.06 -3.97
CA HIS A 92 -7.80 -4.63 -2.75
C HIS A 92 -6.31 -4.97 -2.82
N ILE A 93 -5.47 -3.94 -2.71
CA ILE A 93 -4.02 -4.06 -2.69
C ILE A 93 -3.53 -3.90 -1.26
N TYR A 94 -2.87 -4.94 -0.76
CA TYR A 94 -2.18 -4.90 0.54
C TYR A 94 -0.68 -4.96 0.31
N PHE A 95 0.10 -4.12 0.98
CA PHE A 95 1.55 -4.06 0.81
C PHE A 95 2.25 -3.66 2.10
N SER A 96 3.53 -3.99 2.23
CA SER A 96 4.25 -3.77 3.47
C SER A 96 4.39 -2.30 3.85
N GLN A 97 4.31 -2.03 5.15
CA GLN A 97 4.72 -0.79 5.82
C GLN A 97 6.12 -0.91 6.43
N ILE A 98 6.79 -2.05 6.33
CA ILE A 98 8.17 -2.24 6.81
C ILE A 98 9.12 -1.84 5.68
N TYR A 99 9.95 -0.82 5.91
CA TYR A 99 10.91 -0.41 4.89
C TYR A 99 11.94 -1.51 4.64
N GLY A 100 12.17 -1.84 3.35
CA GLY A 100 12.97 -2.99 2.92
C GLY A 100 12.16 -4.27 2.67
N GLU A 101 10.94 -4.37 3.21
CA GLU A 101 10.12 -5.58 3.07
C GLU A 101 9.29 -5.52 1.78
N LYS A 102 9.70 -6.34 0.81
CA LYS A 102 9.09 -6.43 -0.51
C LYS A 102 7.98 -7.48 -0.57
N CYS A 103 6.78 -7.09 -0.16
CA CYS A 103 5.57 -7.89 -0.37
C CYS A 103 4.36 -7.03 -0.79
N ALA A 104 3.56 -7.57 -1.70
CA ALA A 104 2.26 -7.02 -2.08
C ALA A 104 1.27 -8.16 -2.43
N TYR A 105 -0.01 -7.92 -2.21
CA TYR A 105 -1.09 -8.88 -2.41
C TYR A 105 -2.25 -8.20 -3.13
N LYS A 106 -2.72 -8.80 -4.24
CA LYS A 106 -3.91 -8.37 -4.99
C LYS A 106 -5.07 -9.29 -4.67
N VAL A 107 -6.18 -8.73 -4.23
CA VAL A 107 -7.36 -9.47 -3.77
C VAL A 107 -8.60 -8.93 -4.46
N ILE A 108 -9.43 -9.80 -5.02
CA ILE A 108 -10.74 -9.43 -5.59
C ILE A 108 -11.80 -10.25 -4.85
N GLY A 109 -12.80 -9.57 -4.28
CA GLY A 109 -13.77 -10.21 -3.40
C GLY A 109 -13.09 -10.91 -2.21
N LYS A 110 -13.07 -12.25 -2.23
CA LYS A 110 -12.45 -13.10 -1.20
C LYS A 110 -11.27 -13.93 -1.71
N GLU A 111 -10.88 -13.72 -2.96
CA GLU A 111 -9.87 -14.52 -3.64
C GLU A 111 -8.56 -13.76 -3.73
N LEU A 112 -7.47 -14.45 -3.38
CA LEU A 112 -6.12 -13.97 -3.61
C LEU A 112 -5.77 -14.19 -5.08
N ILE A 113 -5.71 -13.10 -5.83
CA ILE A 113 -5.41 -13.12 -7.27
C ILE A 113 -3.91 -13.16 -7.52
N GLY A 114 -3.12 -12.56 -6.63
CA GLY A 114 -1.66 -12.58 -6.77
C GLY A 114 -0.91 -12.14 -5.53
N SER A 115 0.30 -12.68 -5.40
CA SER A 115 1.27 -12.37 -4.35
C SER A 115 2.62 -12.06 -4.99
N PHE A 116 3.21 -10.93 -4.62
CA PHE A 116 4.36 -10.35 -5.31
C PHE A 116 5.51 -10.09 -4.33
N GLY A 117 6.74 -10.13 -4.82
CA GLY A 117 7.96 -9.87 -4.06
C GLY A 117 8.57 -11.07 -3.33
N GLU A 118 9.80 -10.91 -2.85
CA GLU A 118 10.58 -11.96 -2.19
C GLU A 118 10.05 -12.29 -0.78
N HIS A 119 9.37 -11.33 -0.15
CA HIS A 119 8.81 -11.47 1.20
C HIS A 119 7.31 -11.84 1.19
N LYS A 120 6.78 -12.27 0.04
CA LYS A 120 5.34 -12.55 -0.15
C LYS A 120 4.78 -13.62 0.79
N ASP A 121 5.61 -14.48 1.33
CA ASP A 121 5.17 -15.55 2.23
C ASP A 121 5.13 -15.13 3.71
N LEU A 122 5.59 -13.93 4.06
CA LEU A 122 5.57 -13.41 5.44
C LEU A 122 4.16 -13.22 5.99
N TYR A 123 3.24 -12.77 5.13
CA TYR A 123 1.86 -12.53 5.50
C TYR A 123 0.96 -13.36 4.60
N LYS A 124 0.84 -14.66 4.91
CA LYS A 124 -0.17 -15.51 4.28
C LYS A 124 -1.54 -14.88 4.50
N PRO A 125 -2.26 -14.50 3.43
CA PRO A 125 -3.49 -13.75 3.57
C PRO A 125 -4.67 -14.64 3.93
N ASP A 126 -4.47 -15.56 4.89
CA ASP A 126 -5.47 -16.48 5.43
C ASP A 126 -6.64 -15.69 6.06
N TRP A 127 -6.37 -14.47 6.53
CA TRP A 127 -7.37 -13.52 7.03
C TRP A 127 -8.36 -13.01 5.96
N LEU A 128 -8.11 -13.27 4.67
CA LEU A 128 -9.07 -12.99 3.59
C LEU A 128 -10.20 -14.02 3.56
N VAL A 129 -9.96 -15.22 4.09
CA VAL A 129 -10.90 -16.34 4.09
C VAL A 129 -11.87 -16.24 5.28
N GLU A 130 -11.44 -15.71 6.42
CA GLU A 130 -12.12 -15.94 7.70
C GLU A 130 -13.25 -14.99 8.12
N ASN A 131 -13.68 -13.98 7.35
CA ASN A 131 -14.85 -13.18 7.76
C ASN A 131 -15.65 -12.62 6.57
N LEU A 132 -16.63 -13.40 6.10
CA LEU A 132 -17.97 -12.87 5.79
C LEU A 132 -18.84 -13.13 7.01
#